data_AF-A0A834XQZ4-F1
#
_entry.id   AF-A0A834XQZ4-F1
#
_cell.length_a   1.000
_cell.length_b   1.000
_cell.length_c   1.000
_cell.angle_alpha   90.00
_cell.angle_beta   90.00
_cell.angle_gamma   90.00
#
_symmetry.space_group_name_H-M   'P 1'
#
loop_
_entity.id
_entity.type
_entity.pdbx_description
1 polymer ?
#
loop_
_entity_poly.entity_id
_entity_poly.type
_entity_poly.pdbx_seq_one_letter_code
_entity_poly.pdbx_strand_id
1 'polypeptide(L)'
;MPNLTNENIYMKNSNNVIKKIKKIREDGIDKLQVVSDFDLTMTKQHVNGKDVLSSFGIFYRCKQLPQTIKDSSTILYQKYRPIEVDPHLALDEKIRAMEDWMQKTETMLQGIDFDKSEINEVAKIYGTSLRDGTMPLIQRLNVANVPVLVFSAGLGDVVKAVLENHNILLDNVKIISNFLKFKNNKIDGFKNDPLIHVFNKNEKALDPDYFKVLEDRTNVILMGDMTGDATMADGVKLAETILKIGFLYDNVRTKKIYSSQSSSFLFFGRIAWKI
;
A
#
# COMPACT_ATOMS: atom_id res chain seq x y z
N MET A 1 -0.12 11.84 -25.18
CA MET A 1 0.24 10.80 -24.20
C MET A 1 -0.70 9.61 -24.44
N PRO A 2 -0.33 8.67 -25.32
CA PRO A 2 -1.22 7.60 -25.81
C PRO A 2 -1.78 6.72 -24.69
N ASN A 3 -0.99 6.48 -23.65
CA ASN A 3 -1.42 5.64 -22.54
C ASN A 3 -2.60 6.23 -21.77
N LEU A 4 -2.79 7.56 -21.74
CA LEU A 4 -3.87 8.23 -20.98
C LEU A 4 -5.24 8.15 -21.67
N THR A 5 -5.33 7.64 -22.90
CA THR A 5 -6.58 7.50 -23.66
C THR A 5 -7.14 6.08 -23.62
N ASN A 6 -6.55 5.18 -22.83
CA ASN A 6 -7.05 3.82 -22.64
C ASN A 6 -8.44 3.83 -21.97
N GLU A 7 -9.35 2.96 -22.40
CA GLU A 7 -10.72 2.82 -21.87
C GLU A 7 -10.77 2.55 -20.35
N ASN A 8 -9.70 1.98 -19.82
CA ASN A 8 -9.55 1.63 -18.41
C ASN A 8 -9.06 2.81 -17.56
N ILE A 9 -8.87 3.99 -18.15
CA ILE A 9 -8.46 5.20 -17.45
C ILE A 9 -9.65 6.11 -17.27
N TYR A 10 -9.92 6.46 -16.02
CA TYR A 10 -10.93 7.45 -15.68
C TYR A 10 -10.28 8.67 -15.02
N MET A 11 -10.57 9.84 -15.58
CA MET A 11 -10.16 11.14 -15.05
C MET A 11 -11.40 11.98 -14.83
N LYS A 12 -11.66 12.39 -13.59
CA LYS A 12 -12.73 13.37 -13.33
C LYS A 12 -12.43 14.72 -13.97
N ASN A 13 -11.16 15.15 -13.96
CA ASN A 13 -10.70 16.39 -14.59
C ASN A 13 -9.37 16.14 -15.32
N SER A 14 -9.45 15.77 -16.60
CA SER A 14 -8.30 15.46 -17.45
C SER A 14 -7.34 16.65 -17.62
N ASN A 15 -7.87 17.87 -17.73
CA ASN A 15 -7.06 19.08 -17.86
C ASN A 15 -6.17 19.31 -16.63
N ASN A 16 -6.72 19.13 -15.42
CA ASN A 16 -5.96 19.23 -14.19
C ASN A 16 -4.89 18.13 -14.09
N VAL A 17 -5.23 16.88 -14.45
CA VAL A 17 -4.26 15.78 -14.48
C VAL A 17 -3.11 16.09 -15.44
N ILE A 18 -3.41 16.53 -16.66
CA ILE A 18 -2.39 16.89 -17.66
C ILE A 18 -1.52 18.05 -17.16
N LYS A 19 -2.12 19.07 -16.52
CA LYS A 19 -1.38 20.19 -15.91
C LYS A 19 -0.37 19.69 -14.87
N LYS A 20 -0.79 18.80 -13.96
CA LYS A 20 0.10 18.19 -12.95
C LYS A 20 1.24 17.39 -13.60
N ILE A 21 0.93 16.56 -14.60
CA ILE A 21 1.97 15.78 -15.31
C ILE A 21 2.98 16.70 -16.00
N LYS A 22 2.53 17.81 -16.62
CA LYS A 22 3.44 18.79 -17.24
C LYS A 22 4.34 19.45 -16.20
N LYS A 23 3.77 19.93 -15.09
CA LYS A 23 4.52 20.55 -13.98
C LYS A 23 5.58 19.60 -13.41
N ILE A 24 5.22 18.34 -13.12
CA ILE A 24 6.17 17.32 -12.65
C ILE A 24 7.33 17.11 -13.65
N ARG A 25 7.04 17.12 -14.96
CA ARG A 25 8.06 16.98 -16.00
C ARG A 25 8.95 18.21 -16.13
N GLU A 26 8.38 19.40 -16.02
CA GLU A 26 9.10 20.68 -16.11
C GLU A 26 10.03 20.89 -14.91
N ASP A 27 9.60 20.50 -13.71
CA ASP A 27 10.36 20.59 -12.48
C ASP A 27 11.53 19.59 -12.39
N GLY A 28 11.45 18.49 -13.14
CA GLY A 28 12.49 17.48 -13.20
C GLY A 28 12.46 16.44 -12.08
N ILE A 29 13.31 15.42 -12.25
CA ILE A 29 13.40 14.24 -11.38
C ILE A 29 13.92 14.56 -9.98
N ASP A 30 14.74 15.60 -9.83
CA ASP A 30 15.32 16.01 -8.55
C ASP A 30 14.25 16.49 -7.56
N LYS A 31 13.08 16.93 -8.05
CA LYS A 31 11.92 17.30 -7.23
C LYS A 31 10.91 16.18 -7.04
N LEU A 32 11.08 15.04 -7.71
CA LEU A 32 10.09 13.95 -7.70
C LEU A 32 10.33 12.98 -6.53
N GLN A 33 9.23 12.54 -5.92
CA GLN A 33 9.14 11.37 -5.04
C GLN A 33 7.90 10.55 -5.37
N VAL A 34 7.93 9.27 -4.99
CA VAL A 34 6.81 8.34 -5.13
C VAL A 34 6.39 7.82 -3.76
N VAL A 35 5.09 7.83 -3.51
CA VAL A 35 4.48 7.20 -2.33
C VAL A 35 3.45 6.18 -2.82
N SER A 36 3.63 4.92 -2.47
CA SER A 36 2.76 3.83 -2.92
C SER A 36 2.30 2.99 -1.75
N ASP A 37 1.02 2.61 -1.76
CA ASP A 37 0.59 1.41 -1.03
C ASP A 37 1.21 0.16 -1.68
N PHE A 38 1.17 -0.98 -0.97
CA PHE A 38 1.70 -2.25 -1.42
C PHE A 38 0.63 -3.24 -1.88
N ASP A 39 -0.31 -3.59 -0.99
CA ASP A 39 -1.27 -4.68 -1.22
C ASP A 39 -2.31 -4.23 -2.23
N LEU A 40 -2.51 -4.99 -3.31
CA LEU A 40 -3.43 -4.65 -4.43
C LEU A 40 -3.03 -3.38 -5.23
N THR A 41 -2.00 -2.64 -4.80
CA THR A 41 -1.41 -1.47 -5.50
C THR A 41 -0.08 -1.79 -6.20
N MET A 42 0.90 -2.35 -5.50
CA MET A 42 2.12 -2.90 -6.13
C MET A 42 1.91 -4.37 -6.50
N THR A 43 1.15 -5.12 -5.70
CA THR A 43 0.68 -6.47 -6.05
C THR A 43 -0.58 -6.40 -6.90
N LYS A 44 -0.80 -7.40 -7.75
CA LYS A 44 -2.01 -7.49 -8.59
C LYS A 44 -3.26 -7.59 -7.71
N GLN A 45 -4.42 -7.25 -8.24
CA GLN A 45 -5.69 -7.51 -7.53
C GLN A 45 -6.10 -8.99 -7.65
N HIS A 46 -5.85 -9.59 -8.82
CA HIS A 46 -6.12 -11.00 -9.08
C HIS A 46 -5.14 -11.57 -10.12
N VAL A 47 -5.03 -12.89 -10.17
CA VAL A 47 -4.35 -13.65 -11.24
C VAL A 47 -5.32 -14.70 -11.74
N ASN A 48 -5.63 -14.67 -13.05
CA ASN A 48 -6.56 -15.62 -13.69
C ASN A 48 -7.92 -15.73 -12.97
N GLY A 49 -8.46 -14.58 -12.53
CA GLY A 49 -9.74 -14.48 -11.82
C GLY A 49 -9.72 -14.93 -10.36
N LYS A 50 -8.54 -15.31 -9.81
CA LYS A 50 -8.37 -15.61 -8.38
C LYS A 50 -7.68 -14.45 -7.68
N ASP A 51 -8.24 -14.00 -6.57
CA ASP A 51 -7.67 -12.92 -5.78
C ASP A 51 -6.28 -13.30 -5.27
N VAL A 52 -5.38 -12.32 -5.24
CA VAL A 52 -4.08 -12.51 -4.60
C VAL A 52 -4.22 -12.35 -3.08
N LEU A 53 -3.28 -12.91 -2.35
CA LEU A 53 -3.20 -12.70 -0.91
C LEU A 53 -2.59 -11.32 -0.62
N SER A 54 -3.12 -10.64 0.40
CA SER A 54 -2.43 -9.52 1.04
C SER A 54 -1.18 -10.00 1.76
N SER A 55 -0.31 -9.08 2.18
CA SER A 55 0.86 -9.35 3.02
C SER A 55 0.52 -10.16 4.28
N PHE A 56 -0.55 -9.81 5.00
CA PHE A 56 -1.09 -10.62 6.10
C PHE A 56 -1.60 -11.99 5.63
N GLY A 57 -2.30 -12.04 4.50
CA GLY A 57 -2.78 -13.31 3.92
C GLY A 57 -1.64 -14.28 3.57
N ILE A 58 -0.51 -13.77 3.09
CA ILE A 58 0.72 -14.55 2.84
C ILE A 58 1.30 -15.04 4.17
N PHE A 59 1.40 -14.18 5.18
CA PHE A 59 1.87 -14.56 6.51
C PHE A 59 1.07 -15.70 7.12
N TYR A 60 -0.26 -15.68 7.01
CA TYR A 60 -1.12 -16.75 7.49
C TYR A 60 -0.95 -18.09 6.74
N ARG A 61 -0.10 -18.17 5.70
CA ARG A 61 0.34 -19.43 5.08
C ARG A 61 1.53 -20.10 5.78
N CYS A 62 2.19 -19.41 6.72
CA CYS A 62 3.25 -20.01 7.53
C CYS A 62 2.72 -21.25 8.28
N LYS A 63 3.47 -22.35 8.22
CA LYS A 63 3.15 -23.61 8.89
C LYS A 63 3.38 -23.52 10.39
N GLN A 64 4.32 -22.69 10.85
CA GLN A 64 4.55 -22.44 12.28
C GLN A 64 3.34 -21.80 12.99
N LEU A 65 2.46 -21.11 12.25
CA LEU A 65 1.25 -20.54 12.84
C LEU A 65 0.24 -21.65 13.17
N PRO A 66 -0.21 -21.74 14.45
CA PRO A 66 -1.25 -22.69 14.85
C PRO A 66 -2.53 -22.51 14.03
N GLN A 67 -3.26 -23.61 13.80
CA GLN A 67 -4.52 -23.54 13.05
C GLN A 67 -5.54 -22.61 13.72
N THR A 68 -5.58 -22.59 15.05
CA THR A 68 -6.44 -21.69 15.84
C THR A 68 -6.22 -20.20 15.54
N ILE A 69 -4.98 -19.81 15.23
CA ILE A 69 -4.63 -18.43 14.84
C ILE A 69 -5.14 -18.14 13.43
N LYS A 70 -5.01 -19.09 12.50
CA LYS A 70 -5.52 -18.96 11.14
C LYS A 70 -7.05 -18.85 11.14
N ASP A 71 -7.72 -19.66 11.95
CA ASP A 71 -9.18 -19.64 12.10
C ASP A 71 -9.64 -18.31 12.72
N SER A 72 -8.96 -17.86 13.78
CA SER A 72 -9.22 -16.56 14.42
C SER A 72 -9.02 -15.39 13.45
N SER A 73 -7.96 -15.42 12.63
CA SER A 73 -7.74 -14.39 11.60
C SER A 73 -8.87 -14.35 10.56
N THR A 74 -9.42 -15.51 10.20
CA THR A 74 -10.57 -15.61 9.28
C THR A 74 -11.83 -15.02 9.91
N ILE A 75 -12.08 -15.28 11.19
CA ILE A 75 -13.21 -14.72 11.95
C ILE A 75 -13.09 -13.19 12.02
N LEU A 76 -11.90 -12.67 12.34
CA LEU A 76 -11.65 -11.23 12.37
C LEU A 76 -11.90 -10.62 10.98
N TYR A 77 -11.37 -11.21 9.92
CA TYR A 77 -11.59 -10.74 8.56
C TYR A 77 -13.08 -10.67 8.19
N GLN A 78 -13.84 -11.74 8.48
CA GLN A 78 -15.29 -11.78 8.22
C GLN A 78 -16.06 -10.71 8.99
N LYS A 79 -15.60 -10.32 10.17
CA LYS A 79 -16.20 -9.26 10.98
C LYS A 79 -15.86 -7.86 10.47
N TYR A 80 -14.58 -7.58 10.23
CA TYR A 80 -14.11 -6.20 10.02
C TYR A 80 -14.05 -5.78 8.55
N ARG A 81 -13.83 -6.71 7.61
CA ARG A 81 -13.77 -6.36 6.18
C ARG A 81 -15.07 -5.72 5.67
N PRO A 82 -16.28 -6.19 6.03
CA PRO A 82 -17.51 -5.51 5.63
C PRO A 82 -17.58 -4.07 6.13
N ILE A 83 -17.11 -3.80 7.36
CA ILE A 83 -17.08 -2.44 7.95
C ILE A 83 -16.10 -1.54 7.19
N GLU A 84 -14.91 -2.05 6.88
CA GLU A 84 -13.87 -1.33 6.15
C GLU A 84 -14.37 -0.77 4.81
N VAL A 85 -15.06 -1.63 4.04
CA VAL A 85 -15.48 -1.30 2.66
C VAL A 85 -16.86 -0.67 2.55
N ASP A 86 -17.62 -0.57 3.65
CA ASP A 86 -18.99 -0.06 3.62
C ASP A 86 -19.04 1.43 3.23
N PRO A 87 -19.60 1.84 2.09
CA PRO A 87 -19.63 3.24 1.69
C PRO A 87 -20.59 4.11 2.52
N HIS A 88 -21.41 3.52 3.39
CA HIS A 88 -22.45 4.19 4.17
C HIS A 88 -22.06 4.41 5.64
N LEU A 89 -21.03 3.71 6.14
CA LEU A 89 -20.54 3.91 7.51
C LEU A 89 -19.71 5.19 7.63
N ALA A 90 -19.84 5.87 8.77
CA ALA A 90 -19.08 7.06 9.06
C ALA A 90 -17.58 6.74 9.22
N LEU A 91 -16.72 7.67 8.82
CA LEU A 91 -15.28 7.45 8.81
C LEU A 91 -14.73 7.18 10.22
N ASP A 92 -15.26 7.83 11.25
CA ASP A 92 -14.86 7.64 12.64
C ASP A 92 -15.23 6.23 13.17
N GLU A 93 -16.38 5.70 12.77
CA GLU A 93 -16.78 4.32 13.07
C GLU A 93 -15.82 3.32 12.42
N LYS A 94 -15.45 3.57 11.16
CA LYS A 94 -14.49 2.74 10.45
C LYS A 94 -13.11 2.79 11.09
N ILE A 95 -12.63 3.97 11.47
CA ILE A 95 -11.34 4.13 12.16
C ILE A 95 -11.31 3.28 13.44
N ARG A 96 -12.31 3.43 14.32
CA ARG A 96 -12.41 2.65 15.56
C ARG A 96 -12.43 1.14 15.30
N ALA A 97 -13.13 0.70 14.25
CA ALA A 97 -13.18 -0.71 13.88
C ALA A 97 -11.84 -1.24 13.36
N MET A 98 -11.09 -0.45 12.59
CA MET A 98 -9.77 -0.84 12.09
C MET A 98 -8.70 -0.84 13.19
N GLU A 99 -8.77 0.10 14.12
CA GLU A 99 -7.93 0.10 15.34
C GLU A 99 -8.18 -1.16 16.17
N ASP A 100 -9.44 -1.51 16.44
CA ASP A 100 -9.80 -2.74 17.17
C ASP A 100 -9.38 -4.00 16.40
N TRP A 101 -9.50 -4.02 15.07
CA TRP A 101 -9.01 -5.16 14.27
C TRP A 101 -7.50 -5.35 14.40
N MET A 102 -6.72 -4.27 14.28
CA MET A 102 -5.26 -4.33 14.42
C MET A 102 -4.84 -4.71 15.84
N GLN A 103 -5.51 -4.16 16.86
CA GLN A 103 -5.23 -4.50 18.25
C GLN A 103 -5.52 -5.98 18.55
N LYS A 104 -6.65 -6.52 18.06
CA LYS A 104 -6.97 -7.95 18.21
C LYS A 104 -6.00 -8.84 17.45
N THR A 105 -5.56 -8.40 16.27
CA THR A 105 -4.54 -9.13 15.49
C THR A 105 -3.23 -9.18 16.27
N GLU A 106 -2.81 -8.07 16.88
CA GLU A 106 -1.62 -8.03 17.72
C GLU A 106 -1.73 -8.98 18.92
N THR A 107 -2.80 -8.86 19.71
CA THR A 107 -3.02 -9.72 20.89
C THR A 107 -3.07 -11.20 20.52
N MET A 108 -3.69 -11.54 19.40
CA MET A 108 -3.78 -12.91 18.89
C MET A 108 -2.41 -13.49 18.55
N LEU A 109 -1.49 -12.69 17.99
CA LEU A 109 -0.18 -13.16 17.55
C LEU A 109 0.86 -13.24 18.68
N GLN A 110 0.65 -12.54 19.80
CA GLN A 110 1.61 -12.51 20.90
C GLN A 110 1.84 -13.89 21.53
N GLY A 111 3.10 -14.17 21.86
CA GLY A 111 3.54 -15.39 22.56
C GLY A 111 3.81 -16.61 21.67
N ILE A 112 3.47 -16.55 20.38
CA ILE A 112 3.72 -17.62 19.40
C ILE A 112 5.22 -17.74 19.14
N ASP A 113 5.79 -18.92 19.36
CA ASP A 113 7.15 -19.25 18.91
C ASP A 113 7.19 -19.25 17.39
N PHE A 114 8.06 -18.43 16.81
CA PHE A 114 8.06 -18.20 15.37
C PHE A 114 9.45 -17.83 14.86
N ASP A 115 10.02 -18.66 14.00
CA ASP A 115 11.19 -18.32 13.22
C ASP A 115 10.80 -17.46 12.01
N LYS A 116 11.27 -16.22 12.01
CA LYS A 116 11.07 -15.24 10.93
C LYS A 116 11.56 -15.72 9.56
N SER A 117 12.44 -16.72 9.49
CA SER A 117 12.96 -17.25 8.24
C SER A 117 11.84 -17.81 7.33
N GLU A 118 10.79 -18.41 7.91
CA GLU A 118 9.67 -18.98 7.15
C GLU A 118 8.90 -17.91 6.37
N ILE A 119 8.88 -16.65 6.83
CA ILE A 119 8.26 -15.52 6.10
C ILE A 119 8.85 -15.41 4.69
N ASN A 120 10.16 -15.59 4.57
CA ASN A 120 10.83 -15.54 3.26
C ASN A 120 10.41 -16.70 2.37
N GLU A 121 10.23 -17.90 2.94
CA GLU A 121 9.81 -19.09 2.21
C GLU A 121 8.38 -18.92 1.66
N VAL A 122 7.44 -18.49 2.51
CA VAL A 122 6.05 -18.28 2.06
C VAL A 122 5.95 -17.10 1.10
N ALA A 123 6.75 -16.05 1.27
CA ALA A 123 6.79 -14.92 0.34
C ALA A 123 7.27 -15.33 -1.06
N LYS A 124 8.23 -16.27 -1.16
CA LYS A 124 8.67 -16.82 -2.46
C LYS A 124 7.58 -17.61 -3.16
N ILE A 125 6.70 -18.27 -2.41
CA ILE A 125 5.62 -19.11 -2.97
C ILE A 125 4.40 -18.26 -3.34
N TYR A 126 3.96 -17.40 -2.42
CA TYR A 126 2.67 -16.71 -2.52
C TYR A 126 2.78 -15.24 -2.92
N GLY A 127 3.95 -14.61 -2.73
CA GLY A 127 4.17 -13.19 -3.01
C GLY A 127 4.65 -12.87 -4.42
N THR A 128 4.44 -13.77 -5.38
CA THR A 128 5.01 -13.73 -6.74
C THR A 128 4.31 -12.78 -7.71
N SER A 129 3.17 -12.21 -7.32
CA SER A 129 2.23 -11.55 -8.24
C SER A 129 2.29 -10.03 -8.17
N LEU A 130 3.44 -9.43 -8.47
CA LEU A 130 3.55 -7.98 -8.67
C LEU A 130 2.75 -7.54 -9.91
N ARG A 131 2.19 -6.33 -9.85
CA ARG A 131 1.54 -5.66 -10.98
C ARG A 131 2.57 -5.45 -12.09
N ASP A 132 2.13 -5.65 -13.32
CA ASP A 132 2.99 -5.49 -14.49
C ASP A 132 3.58 -4.07 -14.50
N GLY A 133 4.87 -3.95 -14.82
CA GLY A 133 5.57 -2.65 -14.80
C GLY A 133 6.10 -2.21 -13.43
N THR A 134 5.71 -2.84 -12.31
CA THR A 134 6.23 -2.48 -10.97
C THR A 134 7.76 -2.58 -10.92
N MET A 135 8.33 -3.71 -11.35
CA MET A 135 9.79 -3.90 -11.31
C MET A 135 10.57 -2.88 -12.14
N PRO A 136 10.30 -2.69 -13.46
CA PRO A 136 11.02 -1.70 -14.25
C PRO A 136 10.76 -0.26 -13.80
N LEU A 137 9.60 0.04 -13.19
CA LEU A 137 9.35 1.36 -12.60
C LEU A 137 10.32 1.63 -11.45
N ILE A 138 10.38 0.74 -10.44
CA ILE A 138 11.23 0.92 -9.26
C ILE A 138 12.70 1.01 -9.66
N GLN A 139 13.15 0.15 -10.59
CA GLN A 139 14.53 0.18 -11.09
C GLN A 139 14.88 1.50 -11.78
N ARG A 140 13.98 2.04 -12.61
CA ARG A 140 14.19 3.35 -13.27
C ARG A 140 14.23 4.49 -12.27
N LEU A 141 13.37 4.46 -11.24
CA LEU A 141 13.37 5.45 -10.17
C LEU A 141 14.67 5.40 -9.37
N ASN A 142 15.22 4.20 -9.14
CA ASN A 142 16.51 4.05 -8.47
C ASN A 142 17.67 4.64 -9.27
N VAL A 143 17.72 4.36 -10.59
CA VAL A 143 18.73 4.97 -11.49
C VAL A 143 18.64 6.50 -11.50
N ALA A 144 17.43 7.05 -11.39
CA ALA A 144 17.18 8.48 -11.31
C ALA A 144 17.29 9.06 -9.88
N ASN A 145 17.70 8.27 -8.89
CA ASN A 145 17.76 8.66 -7.48
C ASN A 145 16.45 9.32 -6.98
N VAL A 146 15.31 8.76 -7.40
CA VAL A 146 13.97 9.19 -6.97
C VAL A 146 13.53 8.35 -5.77
N PRO A 147 13.27 8.94 -4.60
CA PRO A 147 12.80 8.22 -3.43
C PRO A 147 11.44 7.55 -3.67
N VAL A 148 11.31 6.32 -3.19
CA VAL A 148 10.06 5.56 -3.18
C VAL A 148 9.74 5.17 -1.74
N LEU A 149 8.63 5.69 -1.23
CA LEU A 149 8.03 5.21 0.01
C LEU A 149 6.97 4.14 -0.30
N VAL A 150 7.18 2.94 0.19
CA VAL A 150 6.14 1.91 0.29
C VAL A 150 5.46 2.05 1.65
N PHE A 151 4.25 2.61 1.67
CA PHE A 151 3.48 2.90 2.88
C PHE A 151 2.28 1.95 2.99
N SER A 152 2.50 0.84 3.68
CA SER A 152 1.55 -0.28 3.74
C SER A 152 0.94 -0.44 5.13
N ALA A 153 -0.38 -0.61 5.20
CA ALA A 153 -1.08 -1.04 6.41
C ALA A 153 -0.97 -2.56 6.66
N GLY A 154 -0.28 -3.26 5.77
CA GLY A 154 -0.04 -4.69 5.83
C GLY A 154 1.03 -5.11 6.83
N LEU A 155 1.57 -6.31 6.63
CA LEU A 155 2.66 -6.87 7.42
C LEU A 155 4.02 -6.56 6.78
N GLY A 156 4.78 -5.66 7.39
CA GLY A 156 6.04 -5.14 6.88
C GLY A 156 7.09 -6.21 6.58
N ASP A 157 7.19 -7.26 7.40
CA ASP A 157 8.14 -8.35 7.18
C ASP A 157 7.87 -9.10 5.86
N VAL A 158 6.60 -9.30 5.51
CA VAL A 158 6.21 -9.90 4.22
C VAL A 158 6.42 -8.92 3.08
N VAL A 159 6.03 -7.65 3.23
CA VAL A 159 6.28 -6.60 2.22
C VAL A 159 7.76 -6.58 1.87
N LYS A 160 8.62 -6.53 2.89
CA LYS A 160 10.08 -6.56 2.74
C LYS A 160 10.53 -7.81 1.99
N ALA A 161 10.12 -9.00 2.43
CA ALA A 161 10.51 -10.26 1.81
C ALA A 161 10.08 -10.33 0.33
N VAL A 162 8.89 -9.85 -0.01
CA VAL A 162 8.42 -9.83 -1.41
C VAL A 162 9.25 -8.89 -2.27
N LEU A 163 9.56 -7.67 -1.79
CA LEU A 163 10.39 -6.71 -2.53
C LEU A 163 11.83 -7.24 -2.71
N GLU A 164 12.39 -7.90 -1.70
CA GLU A 164 13.71 -8.56 -1.77
C GLU A 164 13.71 -9.71 -2.79
N ASN A 165 12.71 -10.59 -2.76
CA ASN A 165 12.58 -11.72 -3.68
C ASN A 165 12.48 -11.29 -5.16
N HIS A 166 11.95 -10.09 -5.42
CA HIS A 166 11.87 -9.51 -6.76
C HIS A 166 13.06 -8.60 -7.11
N ASN A 167 14.06 -8.47 -6.22
CA ASN A 167 15.23 -7.60 -6.39
C ASN A 167 14.86 -6.12 -6.63
N ILE A 168 13.83 -5.63 -5.92
CA ILE A 168 13.36 -4.24 -6.02
C ILE A 168 13.32 -3.52 -4.68
N LEU A 169 13.77 -4.14 -3.58
CA LEU A 169 14.13 -3.42 -2.37
C LEU A 169 15.51 -2.77 -2.55
N LEU A 170 15.54 -1.69 -3.33
CA LEU A 170 16.75 -0.93 -3.68
C LEU A 170 16.97 0.21 -2.69
N ASP A 171 18.13 0.88 -2.76
CA ASP A 171 18.52 1.95 -1.82
C ASP A 171 17.53 3.12 -1.80
N ASN A 172 16.85 3.39 -2.93
CA ASN A 172 15.83 4.43 -3.01
C ASN A 172 14.47 4.03 -2.40
N VAL A 173 14.30 2.78 -1.95
CA VAL A 173 13.03 2.25 -1.44
C VAL A 173 13.02 2.20 0.09
N LYS A 174 12.11 2.95 0.71
CA LYS A 174 11.81 2.88 2.13
C LYS A 174 10.47 2.17 2.36
N ILE A 175 10.38 1.32 3.39
CA ILE A 175 9.13 0.68 3.80
C ILE A 175 8.69 1.26 5.13
N ILE A 176 7.43 1.68 5.21
CA ILE A 176 6.72 1.99 6.46
C ILE A 176 5.49 1.11 6.52
N SER A 177 5.44 0.24 7.54
CA SER A 177 4.41 -0.78 7.70
C SER A 177 4.46 -1.38 9.11
N ASN A 178 3.55 -2.32 9.40
CA ASN A 178 3.52 -3.01 10.69
C ASN A 178 4.55 -4.15 10.69
N PHE A 179 5.70 -3.95 11.34
CA PHE A 179 6.74 -4.98 11.47
C PHE A 179 6.58 -5.76 12.77
N LEU A 180 6.69 -7.09 12.71
CA LEU A 180 6.64 -7.95 13.89
C LEU A 180 7.79 -7.63 14.85
N LYS A 181 7.46 -7.52 16.13
CA LYS A 181 8.41 -7.45 17.23
C LYS A 181 8.62 -8.86 17.76
N PHE A 182 9.86 -9.21 18.08
CA PHE A 182 10.22 -10.52 18.61
C PHE A 182 10.89 -10.37 19.97
N LYS A 183 10.56 -11.29 20.89
CA LYS A 183 11.21 -11.42 22.20
C LYS A 183 11.38 -12.91 22.50
N ASN A 184 12.62 -13.36 22.72
CA ASN A 184 12.93 -14.76 23.01
C ASN A 184 12.35 -15.76 21.98
N ASN A 185 12.52 -15.47 20.68
CA ASN A 185 11.96 -16.24 19.55
C ASN A 185 10.43 -16.34 19.49
N LYS A 186 9.73 -15.53 20.29
CA LYS A 186 8.28 -15.39 20.24
C LYS A 186 7.89 -14.05 19.63
N ILE A 187 6.76 -14.02 18.94
CA ILE A 187 6.13 -12.76 18.52
C ILE A 187 5.69 -11.99 19.78
N ASP A 188 6.06 -10.72 19.87
CA ASP A 188 5.81 -9.80 21.00
C ASP A 188 5.08 -8.53 20.51
N GLY A 189 4.15 -8.70 19.58
CA GLY A 189 3.37 -7.63 18.95
C GLY A 189 4.06 -7.00 17.74
N PHE A 190 3.82 -5.72 17.51
CA PHE A 190 4.44 -4.95 16.43
C PHE A 190 5.47 -3.93 16.95
N LYS A 191 6.36 -3.47 16.07
CA LYS A 191 7.42 -2.50 16.40
C LYS A 191 6.94 -1.06 16.49
N ASN A 192 5.84 -0.74 15.83
CA ASN A 192 5.30 0.61 15.73
C ASN A 192 4.10 0.81 16.66
N ASP A 193 4.00 2.01 17.19
CA ASP A 193 2.84 2.52 17.94
C ASP A 193 2.61 3.97 17.47
N PRO A 194 1.44 4.31 16.91
CA PRO A 194 0.28 3.45 16.69
C PRO A 194 0.46 2.41 15.57
N LEU A 195 -0.38 1.37 15.59
CA LEU A 195 -0.52 0.42 14.49
C LEU A 195 -1.06 1.11 13.23
N ILE A 196 -0.50 0.79 12.07
CA ILE A 196 -0.93 1.35 10.78
C ILE A 196 -2.12 0.54 10.27
N HIS A 197 -3.21 1.22 9.94
CA HIS A 197 -4.38 0.67 9.26
C HIS A 197 -4.76 1.57 8.08
N VAL A 198 -5.74 1.15 7.27
CA VAL A 198 -6.12 1.82 6.01
C VAL A 198 -6.49 3.32 6.15
N PHE A 199 -6.88 3.79 7.34
CA PHE A 199 -7.37 5.17 7.56
C PHE A 199 -6.43 6.07 8.37
N ASN A 200 -5.26 5.58 8.82
CA ASN A 200 -4.29 6.39 9.57
C ASN A 200 -2.92 6.50 8.87
N LYS A 201 -2.86 6.18 7.56
CA LYS A 201 -1.67 6.40 6.74
C LYS A 201 -1.48 7.90 6.44
N ASN A 202 -0.84 8.60 7.36
CA ASN A 202 -0.56 10.03 7.29
C ASN A 202 0.84 10.34 7.86
N GLU A 203 1.21 11.62 7.94
CA GLU A 203 2.49 12.10 8.46
C GLU A 203 2.91 11.52 9.80
N LYS A 204 1.94 11.20 10.66
CA LYS A 204 2.23 10.78 12.04
C LYS A 204 2.95 9.44 12.09
N ALA A 205 2.84 8.63 11.03
CA ALA A 205 3.55 7.37 10.91
C ALA A 205 4.94 7.52 10.26
N LEU A 206 5.29 8.72 9.76
CA LEU A 206 6.57 8.96 9.10
C LEU A 206 7.63 9.38 10.12
N ASP A 207 8.82 8.79 9.99
CA ASP A 207 10.00 9.15 10.76
C ASP A 207 10.42 10.60 10.45
N PRO A 208 10.64 11.48 11.46
CA PRO A 208 11.23 12.81 11.29
C PRO A 208 12.44 12.86 10.36
N ASP A 209 13.32 11.85 10.41
CA ASP A 209 14.53 11.81 9.59
C ASP A 209 14.22 11.50 8.11
N TYR A 210 13.11 10.81 7.83
CA TYR A 210 12.68 10.57 6.46
C TYR A 210 12.22 11.86 5.77
N PHE A 211 11.66 12.82 6.50
CA PHE A 211 11.27 14.11 5.93
C PHE A 211 12.46 14.90 5.38
N LYS A 212 13.66 14.75 5.96
CA LYS A 212 14.88 15.39 5.44
C LYS A 212 15.24 14.90 4.04
N VAL A 213 15.01 13.62 3.75
CA VAL A 213 15.22 13.04 2.40
C VAL A 213 14.24 13.63 1.39
N LEU A 214 13.08 14.10 1.87
CA LEU A 214 11.97 14.57 1.04
C LEU A 214 11.88 16.09 0.94
N GLU A 215 12.74 16.85 1.62
CA GLU A 215 12.61 18.31 1.77
C GLU A 215 12.56 19.04 0.41
N ASP A 216 13.43 18.65 -0.52
CA ASP A 216 13.47 19.21 -1.87
C ASP A 216 12.53 18.50 -2.87
N ARG A 217 11.84 17.45 -2.45
CA ARG A 217 11.00 16.61 -3.32
C ARG A 217 9.56 17.15 -3.38
N THR A 218 9.36 18.30 -3.99
CA THR A 218 8.05 19.00 -3.99
C THR A 218 6.98 18.37 -4.90
N ASN A 219 7.33 17.38 -5.72
CA ASN A 219 6.42 16.66 -6.61
C ASN A 219 6.20 15.22 -6.17
N VAL A 220 4.94 14.84 -5.97
CA VAL A 220 4.56 13.51 -5.46
C VAL A 220 3.68 12.76 -6.47
N ILE A 221 4.09 11.55 -6.83
CA ILE A 221 3.18 10.55 -7.41
C ILE A 221 2.70 9.65 -6.27
N LEU A 222 1.40 9.69 -5.99
CA LEU A 222 0.76 8.88 -4.96
C LEU A 222 -0.03 7.74 -5.63
N MET A 223 0.18 6.51 -5.20
CA MET A 223 -0.47 5.31 -5.73
C MET A 223 -1.15 4.52 -4.61
N GLY A 224 -2.41 4.12 -4.80
CA GLY A 224 -3.16 3.29 -3.85
C GLY A 224 -4.37 2.63 -4.49
N ASP A 225 -5.05 1.74 -3.78
CA ASP A 225 -6.29 1.09 -4.23
C ASP A 225 -7.49 1.46 -3.33
N MET A 226 -7.23 1.96 -2.12
CA MET A 226 -8.25 2.39 -1.16
C MET A 226 -8.34 3.91 -1.07
N THR A 227 -9.49 4.43 -0.62
CA THR A 227 -9.67 5.89 -0.42
C THR A 227 -8.78 6.44 0.69
N GLY A 228 -8.48 5.63 1.70
CA GLY A 228 -7.56 6.00 2.78
C GLY A 228 -6.13 6.23 2.30
N ASP A 229 -5.71 5.61 1.19
CA ASP A 229 -4.36 5.83 0.62
C ASP A 229 -4.18 7.26 0.10
N ALA A 230 -5.28 7.95 -0.20
CA ALA A 230 -5.24 9.30 -0.71
C ALA A 230 -4.57 10.31 0.23
N THR A 231 -4.51 10.01 1.53
CA THR A 231 -3.93 10.88 2.56
C THR A 231 -2.46 10.57 2.81
N MET A 232 -1.87 9.55 2.16
CA MET A 232 -0.46 9.15 2.41
C MET A 232 0.56 10.26 2.16
N ALA A 233 0.22 11.23 1.30
CA ALA A 233 1.09 12.36 0.98
C ALA A 233 0.72 13.65 1.75
N ASP A 234 -0.29 13.64 2.63
CA ASP A 234 -0.69 14.83 3.38
C ASP A 234 0.43 15.31 4.32
N GLY A 235 1.34 14.39 4.68
CA GLY A 235 2.53 14.71 5.43
C GLY A 235 3.67 15.38 4.69
N VAL A 236 3.63 15.41 3.35
CA VAL A 236 4.65 16.08 2.57
C VAL A 236 4.40 17.59 2.64
N LYS A 237 4.90 18.22 3.70
CA LYS A 237 4.65 19.63 4.06
C LYS A 237 4.98 20.62 2.93
N LEU A 238 5.90 20.25 2.03
CA LEU A 238 6.40 21.08 0.94
C LEU A 238 5.91 20.62 -0.45
N ALA A 239 4.88 19.75 -0.52
CA ALA A 239 4.37 19.28 -1.80
C ALA A 239 3.69 20.43 -2.58
N GLU A 240 4.26 20.78 -3.73
CA GLU A 240 3.67 21.70 -4.72
C GLU A 240 2.66 20.97 -5.61
N THR A 241 3.01 19.77 -6.08
CA THR A 241 2.17 19.00 -7.01
C THR A 241 2.02 17.56 -6.56
N ILE A 242 0.78 17.14 -6.31
CA ILE A 242 0.45 15.74 -5.99
C ILE A 242 -0.44 15.14 -7.09
N LEU A 243 0.06 14.13 -7.79
CA LEU A 243 -0.69 13.30 -8.73
C LEU A 243 -1.15 12.03 -8.01
N LYS A 244 -2.46 11.90 -7.76
CA LYS A 244 -3.05 10.74 -7.08
C LYS A 244 -3.59 9.74 -8.09
N ILE A 245 -3.17 8.48 -7.94
CA ILE A 245 -3.47 7.35 -8.81
C ILE A 245 -4.15 6.27 -7.97
N GLY A 246 -5.41 5.96 -8.29
CA GLY A 246 -6.22 4.94 -7.64
C GLY A 246 -6.38 3.69 -8.52
N PHE A 247 -6.13 2.49 -7.99
CA PHE A 247 -6.40 1.22 -8.67
C PHE A 247 -7.75 0.66 -8.23
N LEU A 248 -8.78 0.78 -9.07
CA LEU A 248 -10.13 0.33 -8.73
C LEU A 248 -10.46 -1.01 -9.41
N TYR A 249 -10.77 -2.03 -8.60
CA TYR A 249 -11.22 -3.34 -9.08
C TYR A 249 -12.53 -3.78 -8.47
N ASP A 250 -12.62 -3.79 -7.13
CA ASP A 250 -13.84 -4.19 -6.44
C ASP A 250 -14.96 -3.16 -6.66
N ASN A 251 -16.16 -3.65 -6.96
CA ASN A 251 -17.36 -2.86 -7.18
C ASN A 251 -17.25 -1.78 -8.29
N VAL A 252 -16.92 -2.17 -9.53
CA VAL A 252 -16.97 -1.26 -10.70
C VAL A 252 -18.35 -0.57 -10.88
N ARG A 253 -19.42 -1.09 -10.26
CA ARG A 253 -20.75 -0.45 -10.20
C ARG A 253 -20.81 0.80 -9.28
N THR A 254 -19.87 1.02 -8.37
CA THR A 254 -19.77 2.25 -7.53
C THR A 254 -18.88 3.34 -8.15
N LYS A 255 -18.64 3.32 -9.47
CA LYS A 255 -18.02 4.43 -10.24
C LYS A 255 -18.60 5.81 -9.88
N LYS A 256 -19.87 5.90 -9.47
CA LYS A 256 -20.52 7.15 -9.05
C LYS A 256 -20.06 7.68 -7.68
N ILE A 257 -19.70 6.82 -6.73
CA ILE A 257 -19.37 7.23 -5.35
C ILE A 257 -17.98 7.88 -5.29
N TYR A 258 -16.97 7.29 -5.96
CA TYR A 258 -15.62 7.84 -5.98
C TYR A 258 -15.51 9.18 -6.74
N SER A 259 -16.47 9.46 -7.63
CA SER A 259 -16.52 10.73 -8.37
C SER A 259 -16.94 11.93 -7.51
N SER A 260 -17.57 11.73 -6.33
CA SER A 260 -18.06 12.84 -5.50
C SER A 260 -17.06 13.32 -4.45
N GLN A 261 -16.08 12.51 -4.04
CA GLN A 261 -15.26 12.82 -2.86
C GLN A 261 -13.93 13.53 -3.12
N SER A 262 -13.43 13.62 -4.37
CA SER A 262 -12.23 14.45 -4.63
C SER A 262 -12.05 14.81 -6.11
N SER A 263 -11.64 16.05 -6.37
CA SER A 263 -11.46 16.65 -7.71
C SER A 263 -10.15 16.26 -8.42
N SER A 264 -9.36 15.35 -7.83
CA SER A 264 -7.93 15.17 -8.20
C SER A 264 -7.50 13.75 -8.57
N PHE A 265 -8.40 12.78 -8.66
CA PHE A 265 -8.02 11.37 -8.85
C PHE A 265 -7.97 10.94 -10.33
N LEU A 266 -6.89 10.24 -10.66
CA LEU A 266 -6.81 9.34 -11.82
C LEU A 266 -7.15 7.93 -11.32
N PHE A 267 -8.19 7.29 -11.87
CA PHE A 267 -8.51 5.90 -11.58
C PHE A 267 -8.05 5.00 -12.73
N PHE A 268 -7.34 3.93 -12.39
CA PHE A 268 -7.03 2.82 -13.29
C PHE A 268 -7.98 1.65 -12.97
N GLY A 269 -8.91 1.35 -13.87
CA GLY A 269 -9.53 0.02 -13.96
C GLY A 269 -8.59 -0.94 -14.70
N ARG A 270 -8.84 -2.26 -14.62
CA ARG A 270 -8.14 -3.36 -15.32
C ARG A 270 -6.93 -2.93 -16.20
N ILE A 271 -5.73 -2.86 -15.61
CA ILE A 271 -4.48 -2.73 -16.37
C ILE A 271 -3.67 -4.02 -16.24
N ALA A 272 -3.56 -4.73 -17.35
CA ALA A 272 -2.34 -5.47 -17.69
C ALA A 272 -1.44 -4.47 -18.42
N TRP A 273 -0.28 -4.15 -17.85
CA TRP A 273 0.68 -3.27 -18.53
C TRP A 273 1.37 -4.10 -19.61
N LYS A 274 1.00 -3.91 -20.88
CA LYS A 274 1.92 -4.20 -21.98
C LYS A 274 2.76 -2.94 -22.18
N ILE A 275 4.02 -3.01 -21.71
CA ILE A 275 5.09 -2.12 -22.14
C ILE A 275 5.48 -2.53 -23.57
#